data_AF-A0A553UMG0-F1
#
_entry.id   AF-A0A553UMG0-F1
#
_cell.length_a   1.000
_cell.length_b   1.000
_cell.length_c   1.000
_cell.angle_alpha   90.00
_cell.angle_beta   90.00
_cell.angle_gamma   90.00
#
_symmetry.space_group_name_H-M   'P 1'
#
loop_
_entity.id
_entity.type
_entity.pdbx_description
1 polymer ?
#
loop_
_entity_poly.entity_id
_entity_poly.type
_entity_poly.pdbx_seq_one_letter_code
_entity_poly.pdbx_strand_id
1 'polypeptide(L)' 'MNLLRPVMGMLGLAVGFGLYAAAGRYGDPVASILIGLMFVALGGLAIWYAKGERWIQVLGAVLAVYGVLRMTLLH' A
#
# COMPACT_ATOMS: atom_id res chain seq x y z
N MET A 1 -15.52 -8.78 20.24
CA MET A 1 -14.68 -7.99 19.31
C MET A 1 -14.54 -8.79 18.02
N ASN A 2 -14.82 -8.23 16.85
CA ASN A 2 -14.70 -8.96 15.57
C ASN A 2 -13.23 -9.06 15.16
N LEU A 3 -12.53 -10.12 15.59
CA LEU A 3 -11.09 -10.34 15.31
C LEU A 3 -10.77 -10.53 13.82
N LEU A 4 -11.77 -10.86 12.99
CA LEU A 4 -11.61 -11.01 11.54
C LEU A 4 -11.07 -9.75 10.85
N ARG A 5 -11.48 -8.55 11.32
CA ARG A 5 -11.08 -7.28 10.71
C ARG A 5 -9.59 -6.96 10.93
N PRO A 6 -9.04 -7.03 12.16
CA PRO A 6 -7.61 -6.85 12.37
C PRO A 6 -6.76 -7.97 11.73
N VAL A 7 -7.25 -9.21 11.67
CA VAL A 7 -6.54 -10.32 11.01
C VAL A 7 -6.43 -10.09 9.50
N MET A 8 -7.52 -9.69 8.84
CA MET A 8 -7.50 -9.35 7.41
C MET A 8 -6.57 -8.16 7.13
N GLY A 9 -6.50 -7.19 8.04
CA GLY A 9 -5.54 -6.08 7.97
C GLY A 9 -4.08 -6.53 8.08
N MET A 10 -3.77 -7.42 9.04
CA MET A 10 -2.43 -8.00 9.18
C MET A 10 -2.02 -8.84 7.96
N LEU A 11 -2.95 -9.62 7.40
CA LEU A 11 -2.69 -10.42 6.21
C LEU A 11 -2.46 -9.55 4.98
N GLY A 12 -3.26 -8.50 4.78
CA GLY A 12 -3.03 -7.53 3.71
C GLY A 12 -1.68 -6.82 3.83
N LEU A 13 -1.28 -6.46 5.06
CA LEU A 13 0.03 -5.87 5.34
C LEU A 13 1.17 -6.86 5.06
N ALA A 14 1.07 -8.09 5.56
CA ALA A 14 2.10 -9.11 5.36
C ALA A 14 2.30 -9.43 3.88
N VAL A 15 1.21 -9.54 3.11
CA VAL A 15 1.26 -9.78 1.66
C VAL A 15 1.84 -8.57 0.92
N GLY A 16 1.41 -7.35 1.26
CA GLY A 16 1.92 -6.13 0.63
C GLY A 16 3.42 -5.92 0.87
N PHE A 17 3.87 -6.10 2.12
CA PHE A 17 5.30 -6.02 2.47
C PHE A 17 6.12 -7.17 1.87
N GLY A 18 5.57 -8.39 1.84
CA GLY A 18 6.21 -9.55 1.23
C GLY A 18 6.43 -9.37 -0.27
N LEU A 19 5.41 -8.91 -1.00
CA LEU A 19 5.51 -8.62 -2.43
C LEU A 19 6.47 -7.46 -2.72
N TYR A 20 6.47 -6.43 -1.87
CA TYR A 20 7.40 -5.30 -1.97
C TYR A 20 8.85 -5.72 -1.78
N ALA A 21 9.14 -6.52 -0.76
CA ALA A 21 10.47 -7.06 -0.49
C ALA A 21 10.96 -8.02 -1.60
N ALA A 22 10.04 -8.78 -2.19
CA ALA A 22 10.33 -9.65 -3.33
C ALA A 22 10.62 -8.84 -4.61
N ALA A 23 9.92 -7.73 -4.83
CA ALA A 23 10.09 -6.89 -6.00
C ALA A 23 11.37 -6.02 -5.95
N GLY A 24 11.84 -5.67 -4.75
CA GLY A 24 13.09 -4.91 -4.55
C GLY A 24 14.38 -5.69 -4.84
N ARG A 25 14.31 -6.95 -5.25
CA ARG A 25 15.51 -7.76 -5.53
C ARG A 25 16.18 -7.42 -6.86
N TYR A 26 15.53 -6.64 -7.73
CA TYR A 26 16.08 -6.19 -9.01
C TYR A 26 15.80 -4.70 -9.17
N GLY A 27 16.87 -3.89 -9.17
CA GLY A 27 16.84 -2.42 -9.28
C GLY A 27 16.40 -1.93 -10.67
N ASP A 28 15.18 -2.27 -11.06
CA ASP A 28 14.55 -1.81 -12.29
C ASP A 28 13.67 -0.57 -11.99
N PRO A 29 14.02 0.61 -12.54
CA PRO A 29 13.24 1.83 -12.33
C PRO A 29 11.80 1.72 -12.83
N VAL A 30 11.51 0.87 -13.83
CA VAL A 30 10.14 0.62 -14.31
C VAL A 30 9.33 -0.16 -13.28
N ALA A 31 9.97 -1.14 -12.62
CA ALA A 31 9.34 -1.88 -11.53
C ALA A 31 9.01 -0.97 -10.34
N SER A 32 9.92 -0.05 -9.99
CA SER A 32 9.70 0.91 -8.91
C SER A 32 8.50 1.84 -9.18
N ILE A 33 8.33 2.29 -10.44
CA ILE A 33 7.17 3.09 -10.88
C ILE A 33 5.86 2.28 -10.79
N LEU A 34 5.85 1.05 -11.30
CA LEU A 34 4.68 0.16 -11.28
C LEU A 34 4.24 -0.16 -9.85
N ILE A 35 5.20 -0.47 -8.97
CA ILE A 35 4.93 -0.73 -7.54
C ILE A 35 4.35 0.51 -6.88
N GLY A 36 4.95 1.68 -7.11
CA GLY A 36 4.41 2.94 -6.62
C GLY A 36 2.96 3.16 -7.06
N LEU A 37 2.64 2.83 -8.32
CA LEU A 37 1.31 3.03 -8.91
C LEU A 37 0.27 2.15 -8.22
N MET A 38 0.65 0.91 -7.93
CA MET A 38 -0.19 -0.02 -7.18
C MET A 38 -0.47 0.51 -5.76
N PHE A 39 0.52 1.07 -5.08
CA PHE A 39 0.34 1.67 -3.75
C PHE A 39 -0.57 2.90 -3.77
N VAL A 40 -0.44 3.77 -4.77
CA VAL A 40 -1.34 4.91 -4.97
C VAL A 40 -2.76 4.46 -5.25
N ALA A 41 -2.94 3.47 -6.13
CA ALA A 41 -4.26 2.92 -6.45
C ALA A 41 -4.91 2.27 -5.23
N LEU A 42 -4.17 1.44 -4.47
CA LEU A 42 -4.65 0.84 -3.23
C LEU A 42 -5.01 1.88 -2.18
N GLY A 43 -4.17 2.90 -2.01
CA GLY A 43 -4.43 4.00 -1.07
C GLY A 43 -5.69 4.79 -1.43
N GLY A 44 -5.86 5.13 -2.71
CA GLY A 44 -7.04 5.81 -3.23
C GLY A 44 -8.31 4.97 -3.08
N LEU A 45 -8.25 3.68 -3.41
CA LEU A 45 -9.36 2.74 -3.23
C LEU A 45 -9.71 2.54 -1.76
N ALA A 46 -8.73 2.49 -0.86
CA ALA A 46 -8.95 2.38 0.58
C ALA A 46 -9.66 3.62 1.14
N ILE A 47 -9.25 4.83 0.72
CA ILE A 47 -9.92 6.08 1.09
C ILE A 47 -11.36 6.10 0.56
N TRP A 48 -11.57 5.68 -0.69
CA TRP A 48 -12.89 5.66 -1.31
C TRP A 48 -13.84 4.64 -0.69
N TYR A 49 -13.33 3.45 -0.35
CA TYR A 49 -14.12 2.39 0.27
C TYR A 49 -14.46 2.70 1.73
N ALA A 50 -13.54 3.30 2.48
CA ALA A 50 -13.71 3.55 3.91
C ALA A 50 -14.40 4.88 4.23
N LYS A 51 -15.50 5.21 3.54
CA LYS A 51 -16.27 6.47 3.74
C LYS A 51 -16.81 6.70 5.17
N GLY A 52 -16.67 5.75 6.10
CA GLY A 52 -17.02 5.91 7.52
C GLY A 52 -15.89 5.61 8.50
N GLU A 53 -14.73 5.13 8.04
CA GLU A 53 -13.65 4.66 8.93
C GLU A 53 -12.38 5.50 8.74
N ARG A 54 -12.24 6.54 9.58
CA ARG A 54 -11.11 7.46 9.62
C ARG A 54 -9.75 6.76 9.61
N TRP A 55 -9.63 5.62 10.31
CA TRP A 55 -8.37 4.90 10.40
C TRP A 55 -7.92 4.29 9.06
N ILE A 56 -8.87 3.78 8.26
CA ILE A 56 -8.58 3.23 6.94
C ILE A 56 -8.29 4.35 5.94
N GLN A 57 -8.93 5.53 6.08
CA GLN A 57 -8.59 6.70 5.27
C GLN A 57 -7.17 7.19 5.53
N VAL A 58 -6.74 7.24 6.80
CA VAL A 58 -5.35 7.57 7.17
C VAL A 58 -4.38 6.54 6.60
N LEU A 59 -4.69 5.24 6.73
CA LEU A 59 -3.87 4.18 6.16
C LEU A 59 -3.77 4.30 4.63
N GLY A 60 -4.88 4.60 3.95
CA GLY A 60 -4.91 4.82 2.52
C GLY A 60 -4.11 6.04 2.08
N ALA A 61 -4.15 7.13 2.86
CA ALA A 61 -3.33 8.32 2.60
C ALA A 61 -1.82 8.00 2.75
N VAL A 62 -1.44 7.25 3.79
CA VAL A 62 -0.04 6.81 3.98
C VAL A 62 0.42 5.92 2.83
N LEU A 63 -0.40 4.98 2.39
CA LEU A 63 -0.12 4.11 1.24
C LEU A 63 0.07 4.92 -0.05
N ALA A 64 -0.79 5.92 -0.29
CA ALA A 64 -0.69 6.77 -1.47
C ALA A 64 0.56 7.64 -1.46
N VAL A 65 0.88 8.28 -0.32
CA VAL A 65 2.11 9.07 -0.15
C VAL A 65 3.34 8.19 -0.37
N TYR A 66 3.36 6.99 0.21
CA TYR A 66 4.44 6.04 0.03
C TYR A 66 4.62 5.62 -1.44
N GLY A 67 3.52 5.34 -2.14
CA GLY A 67 3.56 5.00 -3.57
C GLY A 67 4.18 6.11 -4.42
N VAL A 68 3.83 7.38 -4.14
CA VAL A 68 4.44 8.54 -4.83
C VAL A 68 5.94 8.67 -4.51
N LEU A 69 6.32 8.51 -3.24
CA LEU A 69 7.72 8.56 -2.83
C LEU A 69 8.54 7.42 -3.47
N ARG A 70 7.96 6.23 -3.63
CA ARG A 70 8.58 5.10 -4.33
C ARG A 70 8.91 5.43 -5.77
N MET A 71 7.98 6.04 -6.51
CA MET A 71 8.20 6.37 -7.92
C MET A 71 9.30 7.42 -8.13
N THR A 72 9.49 8.33 -7.16
CA THR A 72 10.24 9.58 -7.37
C THR A 72 11.56 9.64 -6.63
N LEU A 73 11.66 9.00 -5.46
CA LEU A 73 12.80 9.14 -4.54
C LEU A 73 13.38 7.79 -4.13
N LEU A 74 12.57 6.73 -4.07
CA LEU A 74 12.98 5.42 -3.57
C LEU A 74 12.98 4.39 -4.72
N HIS A 75 13.97 4.48 -5.60
CA HIS A 75 14.17 3.57 -6.74
C HIS A 75 14.58 2.18 -6.24
#